data_AF-A0A9D3NLV5-F1
#
_entry.id   AF-A0A9D3NLV5-F1
#
_cell.length_a   1.000
_cell.length_b   1.000
_cell.length_c   1.000
_cell.angle_alpha   90.00
_cell.angle_beta   90.00
_cell.angle_gamma   90.00
#
_symmetry.space_group_name_H-M   'P 1'
#
loop_
_entity.id
_entity.type
_entity.pdbx_description
1 polymer ?
#
loop_
_entity_poly.entity_id
_entity_poly.type
_entity_poly.pdbx_seq_one_letter_code
_entity_poly.pdbx_strand_id
1 'polypeptide(L)'
;MNVFIFVFLSAAVVTAAPHAASTSDKHQHKNGKSVNSTGHECQENSLENRLLLQYIIQKVLYLKNNLTDEMLQKNVFANEKCNCRTLCKAGKVLQAYIASSPGPKIAEDALRNLSRTLLAYSDKCTVTDEQEYIPLRQLLEEILHCGRKEYTKSLN
;
A
#
# COMPACT_ATOMS: atom_id res chain seq x y z
N MET A 1 3.45 43.52 47.20
CA MET A 1 2.75 44.81 47.01
C MET A 1 2.48 44.98 45.52
N ASN A 2 1.20 45.18 45.18
CA ASN A 2 0.58 45.82 44.01
C ASN A 2 1.05 45.46 42.58
N VAL A 3 0.26 45.39 41.51
CA VAL A 3 -1.17 45.46 41.09
C VAL A 3 -1.06 45.19 39.55
N PHE A 4 -1.59 44.13 38.95
CA PHE A 4 -2.88 44.02 38.21
C PHE A 4 -3.19 45.09 37.12
N ILE A 5 -3.21 44.72 35.82
CA ILE A 5 -4.41 44.66 34.92
C ILE A 5 -4.17 44.94 33.39
N PHE A 6 -4.57 43.93 32.57
CA PHE A 6 -5.30 43.85 31.27
C PHE A 6 -5.09 44.83 30.10
N VAL A 7 -5.04 44.27 28.87
CA VAL A 7 -5.96 44.63 27.77
C VAL A 7 -6.33 43.38 26.94
N PHE A 8 -7.63 43.08 26.87
CA PHE A 8 -8.26 42.18 25.90
C PHE A 8 -8.52 42.97 24.61
N LEU A 9 -8.26 42.38 23.45
CA LEU A 9 -8.85 42.84 22.19
C LEU A 9 -9.68 41.70 21.60
N SER A 10 -11.00 41.80 21.80
CA SER A 10 -11.99 41.06 21.03
C SER A 10 -12.39 41.89 19.82
N ALA A 11 -12.39 41.30 18.63
CA ALA A 11 -13.25 41.74 17.54
C ALA A 11 -13.73 40.50 16.79
N ALA A 12 -14.94 40.08 17.15
CA ALA A 12 -15.77 39.27 16.28
C ALA A 12 -16.27 40.16 15.13
N VAL A 13 -16.20 39.67 13.90
CA VAL A 13 -17.08 40.14 12.83
C VAL A 13 -17.70 38.91 12.16
N VAL A 14 -18.99 38.79 12.38
CA VAL A 14 -19.95 37.95 11.67
C VAL A 14 -20.32 38.67 10.38
N THR A 15 -20.29 37.98 9.24
CA THR A 15 -21.20 38.27 8.13
C THR A 15 -21.54 36.98 7.38
N ALA A 16 -22.83 36.70 7.33
CA ALA A 16 -23.45 35.61 6.61
C ALA A 16 -24.17 36.14 5.36
N ALA A 17 -23.99 35.42 4.23
CA ALA A 17 -24.87 35.29 3.04
C ALA A 17 -25.24 36.59 2.25
N PRO A 18 -25.81 36.55 1.02
CA PRO A 18 -26.37 35.41 0.28
C PRO A 18 -26.17 35.35 -1.27
N HIS A 19 -26.65 34.24 -1.84
CA HIS A 19 -27.21 33.99 -3.19
C HIS A 19 -26.54 34.52 -4.47
N ALA A 20 -26.15 33.58 -5.33
CA ALA A 20 -26.53 33.61 -6.75
C ALA A 20 -27.13 32.24 -7.12
N ALA A 21 -28.46 32.18 -7.07
CA ALA A 21 -29.22 31.16 -7.78
C ALA A 21 -29.29 31.57 -9.26
N SER A 22 -28.92 30.67 -10.16
CA SER A 22 -29.41 30.70 -11.54
C SER A 22 -30.25 29.45 -11.74
N THR A 23 -31.56 29.67 -11.73
CA THR A 23 -32.61 28.73 -12.11
C THR A 23 -32.51 28.41 -13.60
N SER A 24 -32.64 27.14 -13.99
CA SER A 24 -33.88 26.69 -14.64
C SER A 24 -33.86 25.19 -14.96
N ASP A 25 -34.95 24.56 -14.54
CA ASP A 25 -35.44 23.22 -14.84
C ASP A 25 -35.36 22.79 -16.31
N LYS A 26 -35.07 21.50 -16.52
CA LYS A 26 -36.06 20.53 -17.03
C LYS A 26 -35.51 19.10 -17.03
N HIS A 27 -36.32 18.20 -16.50
CA HIS A 27 -36.21 16.74 -16.53
C HIS A 27 -35.56 16.18 -17.81
N GLN A 28 -34.63 15.24 -17.65
CA GLN A 28 -34.67 13.98 -18.38
C GLN A 28 -33.87 12.88 -17.65
N HIS A 29 -34.60 11.83 -17.31
CA HIS A 29 -34.09 10.49 -17.05
C HIS A 29 -33.15 10.08 -18.18
N LYS A 30 -31.89 9.76 -17.89
CA LYS A 30 -31.03 8.85 -18.67
C LYS A 30 -29.72 8.59 -17.92
N ASN A 31 -29.57 7.33 -17.48
CA ASN A 31 -28.31 6.60 -17.32
C ASN A 31 -27.04 7.45 -17.16
N GLY A 32 -26.88 8.07 -15.99
CA GLY A 32 -25.58 8.53 -15.53
C GLY A 32 -24.85 7.34 -14.93
N LYS A 33 -24.14 6.59 -15.79
CA LYS A 33 -23.17 5.56 -15.41
C LYS A 33 -22.27 6.17 -14.33
N SER A 34 -22.53 5.79 -13.07
CA SER A 34 -21.61 6.04 -11.96
C SER A 34 -20.23 5.69 -12.47
N VAL A 35 -19.31 6.65 -12.44
CA VAL A 35 -17.92 6.41 -12.78
C VAL A 35 -17.43 5.39 -11.77
N ASN A 36 -17.55 4.11 -12.15
CA ASN A 36 -16.95 3.00 -11.46
C ASN A 36 -15.48 3.35 -11.42
N SER A 37 -15.00 3.72 -10.23
CA SER A 37 -13.61 3.55 -9.87
C SER A 37 -13.27 2.11 -10.22
N THR A 38 -12.63 1.92 -11.37
CA THR A 38 -11.99 0.67 -11.76
C THR A 38 -10.86 0.49 -10.78
N GLY A 39 -11.18 -0.02 -9.58
CA GLY A 39 -10.16 -0.63 -8.75
C GLY A 39 -9.49 -1.64 -9.64
N HIS A 40 -8.17 -1.53 -9.80
CA HIS A 40 -7.39 -2.51 -10.53
C HIS A 40 -7.50 -3.83 -9.74
N GLU A 41 -8.57 -4.59 -10.03
CA GLU A 41 -8.54 -6.03 -9.84
C GLU A 41 -7.35 -6.50 -10.66
N CYS A 42 -6.48 -7.22 -9.97
CA CYS A 42 -5.17 -7.62 -10.43
C CYS A 42 -5.29 -8.12 -11.85
N GLN A 43 -4.62 -7.46 -12.79
CA GLN A 43 -4.70 -7.82 -14.20
C GLN A 43 -4.16 -9.24 -14.36
N GLU A 44 -5.07 -10.21 -14.31
CA GLU A 44 -4.75 -11.61 -14.52
C GLU A 44 -4.27 -11.74 -15.97
N ASN A 45 -3.10 -12.35 -16.14
CA ASN A 45 -2.56 -12.84 -17.41
C ASN A 45 -2.10 -11.80 -18.45
N SER A 46 -1.68 -10.60 -18.04
CA SER A 46 -0.98 -9.68 -18.95
C SER A 46 0.54 -9.94 -18.99
N LEU A 47 1.19 -9.59 -20.11
CA LEU A 47 2.66 -9.62 -20.25
C LEU A 47 3.33 -8.75 -19.18
N GLU A 48 2.75 -7.59 -18.89
CA GLU A 48 3.20 -6.67 -17.85
C GLU A 48 3.21 -7.35 -16.47
N ASN A 49 2.15 -8.09 -16.16
CA ASN A 49 2.04 -8.82 -14.91
C ASN A 49 3.13 -9.91 -14.77
N ARG A 50 3.44 -10.61 -15.87
CA ARG A 50 4.54 -11.60 -15.93
C ARG A 50 5.89 -10.96 -15.67
N LEU A 51 6.16 -9.80 -16.27
CA LEU A 51 7.42 -9.06 -16.08
C LEU A 51 7.57 -8.57 -14.64
N LEU A 52 6.48 -8.08 -14.02
CA LEU A 52 6.47 -7.68 -12.62
C LEU A 52 6.77 -8.86 -11.68
N LEU A 53 6.19 -10.04 -11.93
CA LEU A 53 6.46 -11.24 -11.13
C LEU A 53 7.90 -11.72 -11.27
N GLN A 54 8.44 -11.72 -12.49
CA GLN A 54 9.86 -12.02 -12.70
C GLN A 54 10.76 -11.05 -11.92
N TYR A 55 10.44 -9.76 -11.95
CA TYR A 55 11.17 -8.75 -11.19
C TYR A 55 11.11 -9.00 -9.68
N ILE A 56 9.91 -9.28 -9.13
CA ILE A 56 9.71 -9.64 -7.72
C ILE A 56 10.59 -10.83 -7.37
N ILE A 57 10.53 -11.92 -8.14
CA ILE A 57 11.29 -13.14 -7.90
C ILE A 57 12.79 -12.85 -7.86
N GLN A 58 13.31 -12.11 -8.85
CA GLN A 58 14.73 -11.76 -8.92
C GLN A 58 15.18 -10.88 -7.73
N LYS A 59 14.39 -9.88 -7.34
CA LYS A 59 14.71 -9.00 -6.21
C LYS A 59 14.69 -9.74 -4.89
N VAL A 60 13.71 -10.61 -4.68
CA VAL A 60 13.65 -11.42 -3.47
C VAL A 60 14.85 -12.35 -3.36
N LEU A 61 15.25 -13.02 -4.46
CA LEU A 61 16.46 -13.85 -4.47
C LEU A 61 17.72 -13.06 -4.12
N TYR A 62 17.86 -11.86 -4.68
CA TYR A 62 18.97 -10.96 -4.33
C TYR A 62 18.95 -10.61 -2.84
N LEU A 63 17.80 -10.16 -2.31
CA LEU A 63 17.67 -9.76 -0.92
C LEU A 63 17.94 -10.91 0.05
N LYS A 64 17.45 -12.11 -0.22
CA LYS A 64 17.71 -13.30 0.60
C LYS A 64 19.19 -13.65 0.75
N ASN A 65 20.00 -13.31 -0.26
CA ASN A 65 21.44 -13.59 -0.26
C ASN A 65 22.27 -12.46 0.36
N ASN A 66 21.69 -11.27 0.53
CA ASN A 66 22.40 -10.07 0.99
C ASN A 66 21.88 -9.52 2.32
N LEU A 67 20.73 -10.00 2.80
CA LEU A 67 20.18 -9.66 4.11
C LEU A 67 20.39 -10.80 5.10
N THR A 68 20.99 -10.47 6.24
CA THR A 68 21.12 -11.35 7.40
C THR A 68 20.24 -10.87 8.57
N ASP A 69 19.32 -9.94 8.31
CA ASP A 69 18.46 -9.34 9.33
C ASP A 69 17.41 -10.36 9.84
N GLU A 70 17.33 -10.49 11.15
CA GLU A 70 16.41 -11.38 11.86
C GLU A 70 15.22 -10.63 12.47
N MET A 71 15.07 -9.32 12.21
CA MET A 71 13.94 -8.53 12.67
C MET A 71 12.61 -9.17 12.26
N LEU A 72 11.74 -9.31 13.26
CA LEU A 72 10.44 -9.93 13.09
C LEU A 72 9.46 -8.99 12.39
N GLN A 73 8.70 -9.55 11.44
CA GLN A 73 7.74 -8.87 10.58
C GLN A 73 6.40 -9.59 10.62
N LYS A 74 5.31 -8.86 10.38
CA LYS A 74 3.97 -9.45 10.32
C LYS A 74 3.89 -10.51 9.20
N ASN A 75 3.42 -11.69 9.54
CA ASN A 75 3.20 -12.81 8.64
C ASN A 75 1.85 -12.67 7.93
N VAL A 76 1.86 -11.99 6.78
CA VAL A 76 0.66 -11.81 5.94
C VAL A 76 0.26 -13.08 5.17
N PHE A 77 1.04 -14.17 5.27
CA PHE A 77 0.82 -15.42 4.55
C PHE A 77 0.26 -16.55 5.41
N ALA A 78 0.26 -16.44 6.74
CA ALA A 78 -0.10 -17.50 7.69
C ALA A 78 -1.40 -18.24 7.36
N ASN A 79 -2.43 -17.51 6.94
CA ASN A 79 -3.76 -18.05 6.62
C ASN A 79 -4.33 -17.47 5.31
N GLU A 80 -3.50 -16.85 4.49
CA GLU A 80 -3.95 -16.17 3.27
C GLU A 80 -3.57 -16.96 2.03
N LYS A 81 -4.49 -17.02 1.05
CA LYS A 81 -4.15 -17.55 -0.26
C LYS A 81 -3.10 -16.66 -0.91
N CYS A 82 -2.09 -17.27 -1.51
CA CYS A 82 -1.21 -16.56 -2.41
C CYS A 82 -2.02 -16.00 -3.60
N ASN A 83 -2.08 -14.66 -3.64
CA ASN A 83 -2.69 -13.86 -4.69
C ASN A 83 -2.08 -12.45 -4.61
N CYS A 84 -2.47 -11.59 -5.54
CA CYS A 84 -2.00 -10.22 -5.62
C CYS A 84 -2.27 -9.34 -4.39
N ARG A 85 -3.41 -9.51 -3.69
CA ARG A 85 -3.71 -8.75 -2.47
C ARG A 85 -2.74 -9.12 -1.36
N THR A 86 -2.42 -10.41 -1.21
CA THR A 86 -1.44 -10.91 -0.24
C THR A 86 -0.04 -10.39 -0.55
N LEU A 87 0.37 -10.39 -1.83
CA LEU A 87 1.62 -9.76 -2.28
C LEU A 87 1.66 -8.27 -1.93
N CYS A 88 0.57 -7.53 -2.15
CA CYS A 88 0.48 -6.12 -1.77
C CYS A 88 0.58 -5.91 -0.25
N LYS A 89 -0.08 -6.75 0.56
CA LYS A 89 0.06 -6.72 2.02
C LYS A 89 1.53 -6.90 2.44
N ALA A 90 2.25 -7.81 1.79
CA ALA A 90 3.68 -8.00 2.03
C ALA A 90 4.48 -6.73 1.66
N GLY A 91 4.10 -6.04 0.59
CA GLY A 91 4.64 -4.73 0.22
C GLY A 91 4.49 -3.68 1.33
N LYS A 92 3.35 -3.64 2.02
CA LYS A 92 3.11 -2.76 3.18
C LYS A 92 3.97 -3.13 4.39
N VAL A 93 4.14 -4.43 4.66
CA VAL A 93 5.02 -4.88 5.74
C VAL A 93 6.47 -4.48 5.46
N LEU A 94 6.95 -4.67 4.23
CA LEU A 94 8.29 -4.22 3.84
C LEU A 94 8.43 -2.69 3.92
N GLN A 95 7.39 -1.93 3.55
CA GLN A 95 7.40 -0.47 3.69
C GLN A 95 7.55 -0.04 5.15
N ALA A 96 6.81 -0.68 6.06
CA ALA A 96 6.91 -0.43 7.50
C ALA A 96 8.29 -0.79 8.05
N TYR A 97 8.84 -1.94 7.64
CA TYR A 97 10.20 -2.34 7.99
C TYR A 97 11.24 -1.29 7.59
N ILE A 98 11.22 -0.83 6.33
CA ILE A 98 12.14 0.19 5.80
C ILE A 98 12.02 1.52 6.55
N ALA A 99 10.80 1.88 6.99
CA ALA A 99 10.60 3.10 7.77
C ALA A 99 11.12 2.98 9.20
N SER A 100 11.10 1.77 9.77
CA SER A 100 11.50 1.50 11.16
C SER A 100 12.99 1.18 11.35
N SER A 101 13.68 0.74 10.29
CA SER A 101 15.08 0.32 10.36
C SER A 101 15.91 1.02 9.27
N PRO A 102 17.04 1.67 9.62
CA PRO A 102 18.06 2.01 8.63
C PRO A 102 18.71 0.70 8.19
N GLY A 103 18.04 0.01 7.26
CA GLY A 103 18.49 -1.29 6.75
C GLY A 103 19.92 -1.21 6.21
N PRO A 104 20.57 -2.37 5.97
CA PRO A 104 21.91 -2.37 5.41
C PRO A 104 21.90 -1.64 4.06
N LYS A 105 22.73 -0.58 3.95
CA LYS A 105 22.81 0.31 2.77
C LYS A 105 22.91 -0.45 1.43
N ILE A 106 23.55 -1.61 1.45
CA ILE A 106 23.78 -2.47 0.29
C ILE A 106 22.46 -3.03 -0.30
N ALA A 107 21.44 -3.24 0.54
CA ALA A 107 20.19 -3.87 0.14
C ALA A 107 18.96 -2.95 0.29
N GLU A 108 19.14 -1.73 0.81
CA GLU A 108 18.05 -0.78 1.08
C GLU A 108 17.28 -0.42 -0.20
N ASP A 109 17.97 -0.11 -1.29
CA ASP A 109 17.34 0.20 -2.58
C ASP A 109 16.57 -1.00 -3.15
N ALA A 110 17.11 -2.21 -3.01
CA ALA A 110 16.45 -3.42 -3.44
C ALA A 110 15.18 -3.71 -2.63
N LEU A 111 15.20 -3.47 -1.31
CA LEU A 111 14.04 -3.55 -0.43
C LEU A 111 12.97 -2.50 -0.79
N ARG A 112 13.38 -1.24 -0.98
CA ARG A 112 12.48 -0.15 -1.38
C ARG A 112 11.80 -0.44 -2.71
N ASN A 113 12.56 -0.93 -3.68
CA ASN A 113 12.01 -1.29 -4.99
C ASN A 113 11.07 -2.49 -4.90
N LEU A 114 11.44 -3.55 -4.17
CA LEU A 114 10.55 -4.69 -3.96
C LEU A 114 9.24 -4.26 -3.29
N SER A 115 9.31 -3.45 -2.23
CA SER A 115 8.13 -2.91 -1.53
C SER A 115 7.21 -2.15 -2.51
N ARG A 116 7.75 -1.21 -3.29
CA ARG A 116 6.97 -0.45 -4.29
C ARG A 116 6.33 -1.35 -5.34
N THR A 117 7.06 -2.32 -5.86
CA THR A 117 6.54 -3.25 -6.87
C THR A 117 5.40 -4.09 -6.32
N LEU A 118 5.52 -4.58 -5.08
CA LEU A 118 4.46 -5.33 -4.42
C LEU A 118 3.22 -4.47 -4.15
N LEU A 119 3.41 -3.21 -3.76
CA LEU A 119 2.30 -2.26 -3.55
C LEU A 119 1.56 -1.92 -4.84
N ALA A 120 2.26 -1.85 -5.98
CA ALA A 120 1.65 -1.59 -7.29
C ALA A 120 0.75 -2.74 -7.78
N TYR A 121 0.78 -3.89 -7.11
CA TYR A 121 0.10 -5.10 -7.52
C TYR A 121 -1.40 -5.14 -7.15
N SER A 122 -1.83 -4.28 -6.22
CA SER A 122 -3.24 -4.09 -5.88
C SER A 122 -3.48 -2.74 -5.21
N ASP A 123 -4.51 -2.02 -5.64
CA ASP A 123 -4.86 -0.72 -5.04
C ASP A 123 -5.40 -0.84 -3.60
N LYS A 124 -5.85 -2.03 -3.20
CA LYS A 124 -6.53 -2.28 -1.92
C LYS A 124 -5.93 -3.48 -1.20
N CYS A 125 -4.91 -3.23 -0.39
CA CYS A 125 -4.39 -4.19 0.57
C CYS A 125 -4.28 -3.57 1.97
N THR A 126 -4.93 -4.16 2.96
CA THR A 126 -4.86 -3.75 4.37
C THR A 126 -4.19 -4.83 5.18
N VAL A 127 -3.22 -4.45 6.02
CA VAL A 127 -2.58 -5.35 6.97
C VAL A 127 -3.37 -5.26 8.28
N THR A 128 -3.86 -6.39 8.79
CA THR A 128 -4.57 -6.44 10.08
C THR A 128 -3.56 -6.61 11.22
N ASP A 129 -3.97 -6.33 12.45
CA ASP A 129 -3.09 -6.41 13.62
C ASP A 129 -2.97 -7.82 14.21
N GLU A 130 -3.91 -8.71 13.88
CA GLU A 130 -3.93 -10.11 14.36
C GLU A 130 -3.07 -11.04 13.49
N GLN A 131 -1.78 -10.74 13.37
CA GLN A 131 -0.86 -11.56 12.56
C GLN A 131 0.31 -12.05 13.41
N GLU A 132 0.64 -13.33 13.24
CA GLU A 132 1.89 -13.91 13.74
C GLU A 132 3.09 -13.12 13.20
N TYR A 133 4.19 -13.09 13.94
CA TYR A 133 5.42 -12.42 13.51
C TYR A 133 6.47 -13.47 13.11
N ILE A 134 7.06 -13.29 11.93
CA ILE A 134 8.11 -14.15 11.37
C ILE A 134 9.36 -13.33 11.03
N PRO A 135 10.57 -13.91 11.04
CA PRO A 135 11.78 -13.21 10.60
C PRO A 135 11.63 -12.65 9.18
N LEU A 136 12.23 -11.48 8.90
CA LEU A 136 12.21 -10.85 7.57
C LEU A 136 12.63 -11.83 6.46
N ARG A 137 13.65 -12.65 6.72
CA ARG A 137 14.11 -13.67 5.77
C ARG A 137 13.03 -14.68 5.41
N GLN A 138 12.23 -15.10 6.39
CA GLN A 138 11.10 -16.00 6.17
C GLN A 138 9.95 -15.30 5.43
N LEU A 139 9.67 -14.03 5.73
CA LEU A 139 8.71 -13.23 4.95
C LEU A 139 9.12 -13.16 3.47
N LEU A 140 10.41 -12.93 3.19
CA LEU A 140 10.95 -12.94 1.82
C LEU A 140 10.78 -14.32 1.16
N GLU A 141 10.89 -15.42 1.90
CA GLU A 141 10.64 -16.77 1.38
C GLU A 141 9.18 -16.97 0.96
N GLU A 142 8.24 -16.50 1.77
CA GLU A 142 6.82 -16.55 1.44
C GLU A 142 6.49 -15.70 0.21
N ILE A 143 7.09 -14.50 0.10
CA ILE A 143 6.95 -13.65 -1.10
C ILE A 143 7.50 -14.39 -2.34
N LEU A 144 8.68 -15.04 -2.23
CA LEU A 144 9.26 -15.80 -3.33
C LEU A 144 8.36 -16.95 -3.76
N HIS A 145 7.89 -17.74 -2.80
CA HIS A 145 6.99 -18.86 -3.05
C HIS A 145 5.73 -18.37 -3.75
N CYS A 146 5.12 -17.31 -3.23
CA CYS A 146 3.91 -16.75 -3.79
C CYS A 146 4.12 -16.15 -5.18
N GLY A 147 5.17 -15.37 -5.39
CA GLY A 147 5.52 -14.80 -6.69
C GLY A 147 5.74 -15.87 -7.77
N ARG A 148 6.41 -16.98 -7.43
CA ARG A 148 6.56 -18.13 -8.35
C ARG A 148 5.22 -18.77 -8.69
N LYS A 149 4.37 -18.97 -7.69
CA LYS A 149 3.04 -19.58 -7.89
C LYS A 149 2.17 -18.73 -8.81
N GLU A 150 2.10 -17.42 -8.58
CA GLU A 150 1.35 -16.50 -9.47
C GLU A 150 1.98 -16.43 -10.86
N TYR A 151 3.32 -16.49 -10.95
CA TYR A 151 4.00 -16.50 -12.25
C TYR A 151 3.64 -17.75 -13.05
N THR A 152 3.70 -18.93 -12.44
CA THR A 152 3.30 -20.19 -13.11
C THR A 152 1.84 -20.17 -13.52
N LYS A 153 0.93 -19.65 -12.67
CA LYS A 153 -0.48 -19.49 -13.05
C LYS A 153 -0.62 -18.59 -14.27
N SER A 154 0.13 -17.49 -14.33
CA SER A 154 0.05 -16.55 -15.44
C SER A 154 0.54 -17.11 -16.78
N LEU A 155 1.23 -18.25 -16.80
CA LEU A 155 1.71 -18.92 -18.02
C LEU A 155 0.69 -19.90 -18.62
N ASN A 156 -0.28 -20.38 -17.83
CA ASN A 156 -1.31 -21.34 -18.24
C ASN A 156 -2.64 -20.64 -18.49
#